data_AF-A0AAD6CXI6-F1
#
_entry.id   AF-A0AAD6CXI6-F1
#
_cell.length_a   1.000
_cell.length_b   1.000
_cell.length_c   1.000
_cell.angle_alpha   90.00
_cell.angle_beta   90.00
_cell.angle_gamma   90.00
#
_symmetry.space_group_name_H-M   'P 1'
#
loop_
_entity.id
_entity.type
_entity.pdbx_description
1 polymer ?
#
loop_
_entity_poly.entity_id
_entity_poly.type
_entity_poly.pdbx_seq_one_letter_code
_entity_poly.pdbx_strand_id
1 'polypeptide(L)'
;MTESEKQENGQISADEIALYDRQIRLWGMQAQEKIRSANILLITVKALANEVAKNLVLAGIGSLTIIDHEPVTENDLEGQFFLEEVYRDEELIKQGKNRAEIAGPQIKRMNPRVKLTIDTDDVRTKQPDFFGQFDITIATELDFNTNATINAACRLANRPFYAAGLHGLYGYVFADLISHDFVIEREKSNVPPATQETPTRSIVKVTTKQKDKKTDKTIELVTKRESYSPLILANTSPLPEDFTRLPRRRKQVTPLLSCLRALWGFEKNIRRPPPHK
;
A
#
# COMPACT_ATOMS: atom_id res chain seq x y z
N MET A 1 14.92 -15.76 -34.05
CA MET A 1 15.40 -14.77 -33.05
C MET A 1 15.71 -15.56 -31.80
N THR A 2 17.00 -15.69 -31.50
CA THR A 2 17.57 -16.64 -30.54
C THR A 2 17.28 -16.23 -29.10
N GLU A 3 17.25 -17.23 -28.21
CA GLU A 3 17.06 -17.12 -26.75
C GLU A 3 18.05 -16.19 -26.02
N SER A 4 19.01 -15.62 -26.75
CA SER A 4 20.02 -14.67 -26.29
C SER A 4 19.51 -13.25 -26.02
N GLU A 5 18.35 -12.84 -26.55
CA GLU A 5 17.83 -11.47 -26.36
C GLU A 5 16.93 -11.30 -25.12
N LYS A 6 16.63 -12.38 -24.38
CA LYS A 6 15.80 -12.32 -23.15
C LYS A 6 16.59 -12.16 -21.84
N GLN A 7 17.93 -12.09 -21.88
CA GLN A 7 18.75 -12.10 -20.66
C GLN A 7 19.41 -10.76 -20.26
N GLU A 8 19.28 -9.68 -21.04
CA GLU A 8 19.99 -8.43 -20.73
C GLU A 8 19.26 -7.45 -19.79
N ASN A 9 17.99 -7.68 -19.43
CA ASN A 9 17.20 -6.71 -18.64
C ASN A 9 16.99 -7.06 -17.15
N GLY A 10 17.69 -8.07 -16.62
CA GLY A 10 17.36 -8.66 -15.32
C GLY A 10 18.31 -8.37 -14.15
N GLN A 11 19.48 -7.77 -14.37
CA GLN A 11 20.45 -7.54 -13.28
C GLN A 11 20.36 -6.12 -12.73
N ILE A 12 20.38 -6.01 -11.39
CA ILE A 12 20.54 -4.73 -10.69
C ILE A 12 21.92 -4.16 -11.04
N SER A 13 21.95 -2.95 -11.61
CA SER A 13 23.23 -2.34 -12.00
C SER A 13 24.09 -2.10 -10.77
N ALA A 14 25.41 -2.07 -10.93
CA ALA A 14 26.33 -1.83 -9.80
C ALA A 14 25.99 -0.52 -9.05
N ASP A 15 25.60 0.51 -9.79
CA ASP A 15 25.16 1.81 -9.24
C ASP A 15 23.87 1.68 -8.43
N GLU A 16 22.91 0.87 -8.89
CA GLU A 16 21.67 0.59 -8.14
C GLU A 16 21.92 -0.26 -6.90
N ILE A 17 22.83 -1.24 -6.97
CA ILE A 17 23.24 -2.02 -5.80
C ILE A 17 23.86 -1.09 -4.76
N ALA A 18 24.74 -0.18 -5.16
CA ALA A 18 25.35 0.79 -4.26
C ALA A 18 24.31 1.74 -3.64
N LEU A 19 23.34 2.21 -4.44
CA LEU A 19 22.27 3.08 -3.98
C LEU A 19 21.36 2.39 -2.94
N TYR A 20 20.99 1.13 -3.19
CA TYR A 20 20.07 0.36 -2.34
C TYR A 20 20.79 -0.56 -1.34
N ASP A 21 22.11 -0.45 -1.16
CA ASP A 21 22.91 -1.37 -0.33
C ASP A 21 22.32 -1.54 1.09
N ARG A 22 21.91 -0.44 1.73
CA ARG A 22 21.29 -0.49 3.06
C ARG A 22 19.95 -1.22 3.07
N GLN A 23 19.15 -1.06 2.02
CA GLN A 23 17.85 -1.72 1.86
C GLN A 23 18.07 -3.22 1.59
N ILE A 24 18.98 -3.54 0.67
CA ILE A 24 19.38 -4.90 0.32
C ILE A 24 19.91 -5.67 1.55
N ARG A 25 20.67 -5.03 2.43
CA ARG A 25 21.13 -5.65 3.69
C ARG A 25 19.98 -6.03 4.64
N LEU A 26 18.86 -5.33 4.56
CA LEU A 26 17.70 -5.58 5.43
C LEU A 26 16.82 -6.71 4.90
N TRP A 27 16.42 -6.65 3.63
CA TRP A 27 15.43 -7.59 3.05
C TRP A 27 16.00 -8.53 1.98
N GLY A 28 17.26 -8.37 1.59
CA GLY A 28 17.95 -9.21 0.63
C GLY A 28 17.73 -8.80 -0.82
N MET A 29 18.61 -9.30 -1.70
CA MET A 29 18.60 -8.99 -3.14
C MET A 29 17.29 -9.39 -3.82
N GLN A 30 16.76 -10.59 -3.53
CA GLN A 30 15.53 -11.08 -4.14
C GLN A 30 14.31 -10.21 -3.82
N ALA A 31 14.25 -9.65 -2.60
CA ALA A 31 13.19 -8.71 -2.24
C ALA A 31 13.35 -7.39 -2.99
N GLN A 32 14.58 -6.88 -3.12
CA GLN A 32 14.86 -5.66 -3.88
C GLN A 32 14.51 -5.81 -5.38
N GLU A 33 14.79 -6.97 -5.99
CA GLU A 33 14.39 -7.25 -7.38
C GLU A 33 12.87 -7.22 -7.57
N LYS A 34 12.11 -7.75 -6.60
CA LYS A 34 10.64 -7.67 -6.60
C LYS A 34 10.16 -6.23 -6.44
N ILE A 35 10.79 -5.45 -5.56
CA ILE A 35 10.46 -4.02 -5.42
C ILE A 35 10.72 -3.30 -6.76
N ARG A 36 11.90 -3.51 -7.35
CA ARG A 36 12.30 -2.88 -8.63
C ARG A 36 11.40 -3.24 -9.81
N SER A 37 10.74 -4.39 -9.79
CA SER A 37 9.81 -4.79 -10.85
C SER A 37 8.36 -4.39 -10.59
N ALA A 38 8.04 -3.89 -9.39
CA ALA A 38 6.67 -3.56 -9.00
C ALA A 38 6.09 -2.39 -9.81
N ASN A 39 4.87 -2.58 -10.33
CA ASN A 39 4.03 -1.54 -10.90
C ASN A 39 2.91 -1.17 -9.92
N ILE A 40 2.90 0.07 -9.43
CA ILE A 40 1.97 0.52 -8.39
C ILE A 40 1.05 1.62 -8.92
N LEU A 41 -0.24 1.50 -8.61
CA LEU A 41 -1.22 2.56 -8.77
C LEU A 41 -1.43 3.29 -7.45
N LEU A 42 -1.27 4.61 -7.45
CA LEU A 42 -1.58 5.49 -6.32
C LEU A 42 -2.74 6.41 -6.71
N ILE A 43 -3.83 6.35 -5.95
CA ILE A 43 -5.07 7.08 -6.24
C ILE A 43 -5.22 8.23 -5.24
N THR A 44 -5.49 9.41 -5.80
CA THR A 44 -5.60 10.72 -5.12
C THR A 44 -4.26 11.20 -4.58
N VAL A 45 -3.82 12.40 -4.96
CA VAL A 45 -2.58 13.02 -4.46
C VAL A 45 -2.92 14.04 -3.40
N LYS A 46 -2.93 13.63 -2.13
CA LYS A 46 -3.01 14.55 -0.98
C LYS A 46 -1.79 14.42 -0.07
N ALA A 47 -1.78 15.11 1.06
CA ALA A 47 -0.68 15.09 2.02
C ALA A 47 -0.20 13.66 2.36
N LEU A 48 -1.14 12.73 2.59
CA LEU A 48 -0.83 11.31 2.83
C LEU A 48 -0.16 10.65 1.62
N ALA A 49 -0.69 10.90 0.42
CA ALA A 49 -0.18 10.33 -0.82
C ALA A 49 1.24 10.81 -1.12
N ASN A 50 1.61 12.04 -0.74
CA ASN A 50 2.98 12.53 -0.89
C ASN A 50 3.98 11.70 -0.09
N GLU A 51 3.63 11.38 1.17
CA GLU A 51 4.44 10.51 2.01
C GLU A 51 4.53 9.08 1.45
N VAL A 52 3.42 8.54 0.94
CA VAL A 52 3.40 7.23 0.26
C VAL A 52 4.29 7.24 -0.99
N ALA A 53 4.09 8.20 -1.90
CA ALA A 53 4.84 8.33 -3.14
C ALA A 53 6.34 8.50 -2.87
N LYS A 54 6.71 9.37 -1.92
CA LYS A 54 8.09 9.55 -1.45
C LYS A 54 8.73 8.23 -1.05
N ASN A 55 8.05 7.46 -0.19
CA ASN A 55 8.58 6.20 0.32
C ASN A 55 8.70 5.13 -0.76
N LEU A 56 7.71 5.02 -1.65
CA LEU A 56 7.74 4.08 -2.76
C LEU A 56 8.85 4.40 -3.76
N VAL A 57 8.98 5.67 -4.14
CA VAL A 57 9.97 6.12 -5.12
C VAL A 57 11.40 5.98 -4.58
N LEU A 58 11.62 6.27 -3.30
CA LEU A 58 12.93 6.06 -2.64
C LEU A 58 13.24 4.59 -2.37
N ALA A 59 12.23 3.72 -2.23
CA ALA A 59 12.42 2.27 -2.18
C ALA A 59 12.86 1.69 -3.54
N GLY A 60 12.68 2.45 -4.62
CA GLY A 60 13.15 2.06 -5.96
C GLY A 60 12.19 1.12 -6.67
N ILE A 61 10.89 1.38 -6.59
CA ILE A 61 9.88 0.65 -7.36
C ILE A 61 10.09 0.79 -8.88
N GLY A 62 9.57 -0.15 -9.68
CA GLY A 62 9.72 -0.10 -11.13
C GLY A 62 8.92 1.03 -11.77
N SER A 63 7.65 1.13 -11.39
CA SER A 63 6.76 2.16 -11.91
C SER A 63 5.69 2.58 -10.92
N LEU A 64 5.36 3.87 -10.97
CA LEU A 64 4.30 4.51 -10.23
C LEU A 64 3.35 5.18 -11.22
N THR A 65 2.09 4.79 -11.21
CA THR A 65 1.02 5.53 -11.88
C THR A 65 0.23 6.26 -10.82
N ILE A 66 0.07 7.56 -10.99
CA ILE A 66 -0.68 8.41 -10.09
C ILE A 66 -1.94 8.86 -10.81
N ILE A 67 -3.10 8.62 -10.21
CA ILE A 67 -4.39 9.07 -10.73
C ILE A 67 -5.03 10.07 -9.77
N ASP A 68 -5.31 11.28 -10.27
CA ASP A 68 -6.02 12.33 -9.54
C ASP A 68 -6.71 13.26 -10.54
N HIS A 69 -7.99 13.55 -10.32
CA HIS A 69 -8.79 14.41 -11.19
C HIS A 69 -8.98 15.82 -10.65
N GLU A 70 -8.63 16.06 -9.38
CA GLU A 70 -8.88 17.35 -8.75
C GLU A 70 -7.79 18.37 -9.16
N PRO A 71 -8.19 19.64 -9.39
CA PRO A 71 -7.24 20.72 -9.50
C PRO A 71 -6.57 20.99 -8.15
N VAL A 72 -5.41 21.64 -8.19
CA VAL A 72 -4.77 22.13 -6.96
C VAL A 72 -5.61 23.23 -6.31
N THR A 73 -5.68 23.20 -4.98
CA THR A 73 -6.37 24.20 -4.16
C THR A 73 -5.45 24.81 -3.10
N GLU A 74 -5.83 25.94 -2.50
CA GLU A 74 -5.05 26.57 -1.43
C GLU A 74 -4.84 25.64 -0.23
N ASN A 75 -5.85 24.85 0.14
CA ASN A 75 -5.76 23.88 1.25
C ASN A 75 -4.70 22.80 1.00
N ASP A 76 -4.41 22.48 -0.26
CA ASP A 76 -3.40 21.48 -0.58
C ASP A 76 -2.00 21.97 -0.21
N LEU A 77 -1.76 23.28 -0.23
CA LEU A 77 -0.45 23.85 0.08
C LEU A 77 -0.02 23.57 1.52
N GLU A 78 -0.95 23.60 2.47
CA GLU A 78 -0.66 23.44 3.90
C GLU A 78 0.00 22.10 4.26
N GLY A 79 -0.28 21.05 3.48
CA GLY A 79 0.16 19.68 3.76
C GLY A 79 0.98 19.01 2.66
N GLN A 80 1.14 19.65 1.50
CA GLN A 80 1.76 19.00 0.33
C GLN A 80 3.09 19.63 -0.09
N PHE A 81 4.18 18.99 0.33
CA PHE A 81 5.53 19.43 -0.01
C PHE A 81 5.94 19.23 -1.49
N PHE A 82 5.18 18.49 -2.30
CA PHE A 82 5.42 18.39 -3.75
C PHE A 82 4.80 19.53 -4.57
N LEU A 83 4.06 20.44 -3.94
CA LEU A 83 3.41 21.58 -4.60
C LEU A 83 4.22 22.87 -4.47
N GLU A 84 5.54 22.79 -4.27
CA GLU A 84 6.41 23.96 -4.06
C GLU A 84 6.28 25.01 -5.18
N GLU A 85 6.06 24.58 -6.43
CA GLU A 85 5.91 25.47 -7.58
C GLU A 85 4.67 26.37 -7.48
N VAL A 86 3.61 25.90 -6.81
CA VAL A 86 2.36 26.65 -6.62
C VAL A 86 2.55 27.83 -5.67
N TYR A 87 3.48 27.73 -4.72
CA TYR A 87 3.86 28.86 -3.85
C TYR A 87 4.54 30.00 -4.63
N ARG A 88 5.09 29.72 -5.81
CA ARG A 88 5.81 30.68 -6.63
C ARG A 88 4.94 31.27 -7.73
N ASP A 89 3.87 30.58 -8.11
CA ASP A 89 2.95 30.97 -9.16
C ASP A 89 1.49 30.62 -8.77
N GLU A 90 0.81 31.56 -8.14
CA GLU A 90 -0.60 31.44 -7.75
C GLU A 90 -1.54 31.31 -8.97
N GLU A 91 -1.08 31.66 -10.19
CA GLU A 91 -1.88 31.49 -11.40
C GLU A 91 -2.18 30.01 -11.68
N LEU A 92 -1.37 29.08 -11.18
CA LEU A 92 -1.62 27.65 -11.30
C LEU A 92 -2.94 27.23 -10.65
N ILE A 93 -3.30 27.85 -9.52
CA ILE A 93 -4.60 27.63 -8.85
C ILE A 93 -5.72 28.22 -9.69
N LYS A 94 -5.57 29.47 -10.15
CA LYS A 94 -6.60 30.18 -10.95
C LYS A 94 -6.89 29.48 -12.28
N GLN A 95 -5.87 28.88 -12.88
CA GLN A 95 -5.99 28.09 -14.12
C GLN A 95 -6.58 26.69 -13.90
N GLY A 96 -6.77 26.26 -12.64
CA GLY A 96 -7.29 24.93 -12.31
C GLY A 96 -6.34 23.81 -12.74
N LYS A 97 -5.02 24.01 -12.59
CA LYS A 97 -4.04 22.99 -12.95
C LYS A 97 -4.22 21.73 -12.10
N ASN A 98 -4.08 20.56 -12.72
CA ASN A 98 -4.25 19.30 -12.04
C ASN A 98 -3.17 19.08 -10.97
N ARG A 99 -3.57 18.62 -9.80
CA ARG A 99 -2.68 18.46 -8.65
C ARG A 99 -1.57 17.42 -8.88
N ALA A 100 -1.89 16.29 -9.52
CA ALA A 100 -0.92 15.24 -9.81
C ALA A 100 0.08 15.65 -10.90
N GLU A 101 -0.35 16.46 -11.88
CA GLU A 101 0.56 17.02 -12.90
C GLU A 101 1.62 17.92 -12.28
N ILE A 102 1.26 18.74 -11.29
CA ILE A 102 2.20 19.63 -10.58
C ILE A 102 3.12 18.83 -9.66
N ALA A 103 2.59 17.86 -8.91
CA ALA A 103 3.39 17.04 -7.99
C ALA A 103 4.34 16.09 -8.73
N GLY A 104 3.97 15.61 -9.91
CA GLY A 104 4.68 14.59 -10.67
C GLY A 104 6.17 14.88 -10.92
N PRO A 105 6.55 16.06 -11.44
CA PRO A 105 7.95 16.43 -11.64
C PRO A 105 8.81 16.34 -10.37
N GLN A 106 8.27 16.79 -9.22
CA GLN A 106 8.98 16.73 -7.93
C GLN A 106 9.14 15.28 -7.45
N ILE A 107 8.10 14.46 -7.60
CA ILE A 107 8.15 13.02 -7.31
C ILE A 107 9.21 12.34 -8.19
N LYS A 108 9.21 12.62 -9.50
CA LYS A 108 10.17 12.05 -10.46
C LYS A 108 11.61 12.44 -10.14
N ARG A 109 11.83 13.67 -9.68
CA ARG A 109 13.16 14.19 -9.30
C ARG A 109 13.80 13.40 -8.17
N MET A 110 13.00 12.84 -7.25
CA MET A 110 13.51 12.04 -6.13
C MET A 110 14.26 10.79 -6.59
N ASN A 111 13.75 10.12 -7.63
CA ASN A 111 14.41 8.95 -8.22
C ASN A 111 14.06 8.84 -9.71
N PRO A 112 14.93 9.35 -10.60
CA PRO A 112 14.69 9.30 -12.05
C PRO A 112 14.55 7.89 -12.63
N ARG A 113 14.97 6.84 -11.90
CA ARG A 113 14.88 5.44 -12.32
C ARG A 113 13.45 4.89 -12.28
N VAL A 114 12.59 5.45 -11.44
CA VAL A 114 11.18 5.02 -11.32
C VAL A 114 10.39 5.57 -12.50
N LYS A 115 9.71 4.73 -13.28
CA LYS A 115 8.82 5.22 -14.33
C LYS A 115 7.57 5.83 -13.70
N LEU A 116 7.36 7.13 -13.92
CA LEU A 116 6.19 7.86 -13.42
C LEU A 116 5.21 8.11 -14.55
N THR A 117 3.94 7.81 -14.32
CA THR A 117 2.82 8.13 -15.22
C THR A 117 1.76 8.90 -14.45
N ILE A 118 1.24 9.98 -15.02
CA ILE A 118 0.14 10.77 -14.43
C ILE A 118 -1.11 10.52 -15.25
N ASP A 119 -2.22 10.23 -14.57
CA ASP A 119 -3.56 10.07 -15.13
C ASP A 119 -4.48 11.09 -14.46
N THR A 120 -5.07 11.97 -15.26
CA THR A 120 -5.90 13.08 -14.75
C THR A 120 -7.40 12.74 -14.71
N ASP A 121 -7.78 11.51 -15.07
CA ASP A 121 -9.18 11.09 -15.07
C ASP A 121 -9.70 10.81 -13.64
N ASP A 122 -11.02 10.89 -13.44
CA ASP A 122 -11.62 10.41 -12.19
C ASP A 122 -11.54 8.89 -12.15
N VAL A 123 -10.91 8.34 -11.09
CA VAL A 123 -10.78 6.91 -10.84
C VAL A 123 -12.13 6.17 -10.89
N ARG A 124 -13.23 6.85 -10.56
CA ARG A 124 -14.59 6.28 -10.58
C ARG A 124 -15.07 5.93 -12.00
N THR A 125 -14.43 6.49 -13.03
CA THR A 125 -14.74 6.22 -14.44
C THR A 125 -14.00 4.99 -14.98
N LYS A 126 -12.95 4.53 -14.27
CA LYS A 126 -12.10 3.43 -14.71
C LYS A 126 -12.82 2.10 -14.59
N GLN A 127 -12.66 1.25 -15.60
CA GLN A 127 -13.21 -0.10 -15.62
C GLN A 127 -12.38 -1.04 -14.73
N PRO A 128 -12.95 -2.14 -14.22
CA PRO A 128 -12.24 -3.10 -13.37
C PRO A 128 -10.91 -3.60 -13.96
N ASP A 129 -10.84 -3.77 -15.28
CA ASP A 129 -9.64 -4.22 -16.00
C ASP A 129 -8.45 -3.26 -15.87
N PHE A 130 -8.70 -1.97 -15.62
CA PHE A 130 -7.66 -0.98 -15.37
C PHE A 130 -6.79 -1.38 -14.18
N PHE A 131 -7.41 -1.83 -13.08
CA PHE A 131 -6.71 -2.19 -11.85
C PHE A 131 -5.85 -3.46 -12.00
N GLY A 132 -6.19 -4.34 -12.96
CA GLY A 132 -5.45 -5.57 -13.22
C GLY A 132 -4.04 -5.36 -13.81
N GLN A 133 -3.76 -4.16 -14.32
CA GLN A 133 -2.47 -3.77 -14.89
C GLN A 133 -1.40 -3.51 -13.83
N PHE A 134 -1.81 -3.28 -12.58
CA PHE A 134 -0.94 -2.93 -11.47
C PHE A 134 -0.73 -4.12 -10.54
N ASP A 135 0.45 -4.23 -9.96
CA ASP A 135 0.75 -5.25 -8.95
C ASP A 135 0.11 -4.91 -7.62
N ILE A 136 0.01 -3.62 -7.29
CA ILE A 136 -0.61 -3.13 -6.06
C ILE A 136 -1.38 -1.85 -6.37
N THR A 137 -2.60 -1.74 -5.86
CA THR A 137 -3.38 -0.50 -5.86
C THR A 137 -3.43 0.10 -4.47
N ILE A 138 -3.11 1.38 -4.33
CA ILE A 138 -3.16 2.13 -3.07
C ILE A 138 -4.11 3.31 -3.27
N ALA A 139 -5.24 3.28 -2.56
CA ALA A 139 -6.20 4.37 -2.54
C ALA A 139 -6.02 5.23 -1.29
N THR A 140 -5.95 6.54 -1.47
CA THR A 140 -5.86 7.49 -0.35
C THR A 140 -6.99 8.51 -0.39
N GLU A 141 -7.48 8.92 0.79
CA GLU A 141 -8.45 10.03 0.94
C GLU A 141 -9.71 9.89 0.07
N LEU A 142 -10.17 8.66 -0.17
CA LEU A 142 -11.42 8.36 -0.89
C LEU A 142 -12.53 7.98 0.09
N ASP A 143 -13.78 8.24 -0.33
CA ASP A 143 -14.95 7.80 0.41
C ASP A 143 -15.06 6.27 0.46
N PHE A 144 -15.80 5.78 1.46
CA PHE A 144 -15.96 4.35 1.69
C PHE A 144 -16.50 3.57 0.48
N ASN A 145 -17.46 4.13 -0.28
CA ASN A 145 -18.09 3.41 -1.39
C ASN A 145 -17.13 3.29 -2.58
N THR A 146 -16.37 4.34 -2.87
CA THR A 146 -15.33 4.32 -3.90
C THR A 146 -14.24 3.33 -3.53
N ASN A 147 -13.74 3.36 -2.28
CA ASN A 147 -12.76 2.38 -1.79
C ASN A 147 -13.28 0.93 -1.88
N ALA A 148 -14.53 0.70 -1.50
CA ALA A 148 -15.16 -0.61 -1.58
C ALA A 148 -15.27 -1.12 -3.03
N THR A 149 -15.60 -0.24 -3.97
CA THR A 149 -15.71 -0.55 -5.40
C THR A 149 -14.34 -0.90 -5.99
N ILE A 150 -13.32 -0.10 -5.70
CA ILE A 150 -11.94 -0.35 -6.14
C ILE A 150 -11.41 -1.65 -5.52
N ASN A 151 -11.66 -1.89 -4.23
CA ASN A 151 -11.26 -3.12 -3.58
C ASN A 151 -11.89 -4.36 -4.25
N ALA A 152 -13.19 -4.30 -4.57
CA ALA A 152 -13.85 -5.38 -5.30
C ALA A 152 -13.25 -5.59 -6.70
N ALA A 153 -12.99 -4.51 -7.44
CA ALA A 153 -12.34 -4.58 -8.75
C ALA A 153 -10.93 -5.19 -8.68
N CYS A 154 -10.10 -4.76 -7.71
CA CYS A 154 -8.78 -5.34 -7.48
C CYS A 154 -8.86 -6.83 -7.14
N ARG A 155 -9.85 -7.22 -6.32
CA ARG A 155 -10.07 -8.62 -5.95
C ARG A 155 -10.47 -9.48 -7.15
N LEU A 156 -11.33 -8.96 -8.04
CA LEU A 156 -11.68 -9.61 -9.31
C LEU A 156 -10.46 -9.77 -10.23
N ALA A 157 -9.55 -8.80 -10.24
CA ALA A 157 -8.31 -8.83 -10.99
C ALA A 157 -7.17 -9.61 -10.29
N ASN A 158 -7.43 -10.22 -9.13
CA ASN A 158 -6.45 -10.89 -8.28
C ASN A 158 -5.24 -10.00 -7.91
N ARG A 159 -5.50 -8.72 -7.61
CA ARG A 159 -4.49 -7.73 -7.22
C ARG A 159 -4.66 -7.26 -5.76
N PRO A 160 -3.57 -7.15 -5.00
CA PRO A 160 -3.53 -6.48 -3.71
C PRO A 160 -4.10 -5.06 -3.72
N PHE A 161 -4.81 -4.72 -2.65
CA PHE A 161 -5.39 -3.40 -2.44
C PHE A 161 -5.06 -2.85 -1.05
N TYR A 162 -4.73 -1.57 -1.00
CA TYR A 162 -4.61 -0.79 0.23
C TYR A 162 -5.54 0.42 0.18
N ALA A 163 -6.20 0.72 1.29
CA ALA A 163 -6.88 1.99 1.50
C ALA A 163 -6.30 2.69 2.72
N ALA A 164 -6.08 3.99 2.64
CA ALA A 164 -5.62 4.78 3.76
C ALA A 164 -6.28 6.16 3.77
N GLY A 165 -6.40 6.74 4.96
CA GLY A 165 -6.98 8.07 5.11
C GLY A 165 -6.67 8.69 6.46
N LEU A 166 -6.75 10.02 6.50
CA LEU A 166 -6.48 10.86 7.65
C LEU A 166 -7.74 11.61 8.09
N HIS A 167 -7.97 11.66 9.40
CA HIS A 167 -9.06 12.39 10.02
C HIS A 167 -8.55 13.11 11.27
N GLY A 168 -8.11 14.36 11.09
CA GLY A 168 -7.48 15.15 12.16
C GLY A 168 -6.20 14.48 12.65
N LEU A 169 -6.16 14.11 13.93
CA LEU A 169 -5.00 13.44 14.56
C LEU A 169 -4.99 11.92 14.38
N TYR A 170 -6.00 11.36 13.71
CA TYR A 170 -6.14 9.92 13.53
C TYR A 170 -5.99 9.56 12.06
N GLY A 171 -5.58 8.33 11.80
CA GLY A 171 -5.53 7.77 10.46
C GLY A 171 -5.77 6.28 10.49
N TYR A 172 -6.02 5.70 9.33
CA TYR A 172 -6.17 4.27 9.16
C TYR A 172 -5.40 3.79 7.94
N VAL A 173 -5.02 2.52 8.00
CA VAL A 173 -4.57 1.74 6.84
C VAL A 173 -5.34 0.44 6.86
N PHE A 174 -6.00 0.15 5.75
CA PHE A 174 -6.64 -1.11 5.45
C PHE A 174 -5.86 -1.81 4.35
N ALA A 175 -5.70 -3.13 4.47
CA ALA A 175 -5.04 -3.95 3.47
C ALA A 175 -5.92 -5.15 3.14
N ASP A 176 -6.05 -5.45 1.86
CA ASP A 176 -6.67 -6.66 1.33
C ASP A 176 -5.73 -7.27 0.28
N LEU A 177 -4.95 -8.27 0.72
CA LEU A 177 -4.01 -8.97 -0.14
C LEU A 177 -4.59 -10.29 -0.68
N ILE A 178 -5.91 -10.50 -0.53
CA ILE A 178 -6.64 -11.71 -0.94
C ILE A 178 -6.15 -12.95 -0.19
N SER A 179 -5.05 -13.54 -0.67
CA SER A 179 -4.30 -14.60 -0.01
C SER A 179 -2.83 -14.30 -0.23
N HIS A 180 -2.10 -14.07 0.86
CA HIS A 180 -0.72 -13.62 0.80
C HIS A 180 0.20 -14.61 1.49
N ASP A 181 1.13 -15.16 0.72
CA ASP A 181 2.17 -16.05 1.21
C ASP A 181 3.44 -15.24 1.50
N PHE A 182 3.93 -15.34 2.73
CA PHE A 182 5.15 -14.67 3.17
C PHE A 182 6.03 -15.61 3.98
N VAL A 183 7.33 -15.33 3.98
CA VAL A 183 8.35 -16.17 4.62
C VAL A 183 8.86 -15.46 5.87
N ILE A 184 8.90 -16.19 6.98
CA ILE A 184 9.55 -15.75 8.21
C ILE A 184 10.74 -16.66 8.48
N GLU A 185 11.90 -16.06 8.74
CA GLU A 185 13.05 -16.78 9.29
C GLU A 185 12.90 -16.83 10.83
N ARG A 186 12.97 -18.02 11.42
CA ARG A 186 12.95 -18.19 12.88
C ARG A 186 13.84 -19.34 13.34
N GLU A 187 14.22 -19.32 14.61
CA GLU A 187 14.89 -20.47 15.22
C GLU A 187 13.94 -21.68 15.23
N LYS A 188 14.50 -22.87 14.97
CA LYS A 188 13.76 -24.13 15.03
C LYS A 188 13.15 -24.31 16.42
N SER A 189 11.84 -24.48 16.46
CA SER A 189 11.13 -24.83 17.70
C SER A 189 11.21 -26.34 17.95
N ASN A 190 11.26 -26.73 19.22
CA ASN A 190 11.09 -28.13 19.63
C ASN A 190 9.63 -28.61 19.51
N VAL A 191 8.69 -27.66 19.36
CA VAL A 191 7.27 -27.96 19.17
C VAL A 191 6.94 -27.92 17.67
N PRO A 192 6.30 -28.95 17.12
CA PRO A 192 5.89 -28.94 15.72
C PRO A 192 4.94 -27.76 15.44
N PRO A 193 5.09 -27.09 14.29
CA PRO A 193 4.23 -25.98 13.93
C PRO A 193 2.78 -26.43 13.75
N ALA A 194 1.84 -25.70 14.35
CA ALA A 194 0.42 -25.88 14.06
C ALA A 194 0.10 -25.51 12.61
N THR A 195 -0.74 -26.30 11.93
CA THR A 195 -1.16 -26.00 10.55
C THR A 195 -1.93 -24.68 10.46
N GLN A 196 -2.71 -24.35 11.48
CA GLN A 196 -3.46 -23.10 11.61
C GLN A 196 -2.97 -22.33 12.84
N GLU A 197 -2.50 -21.09 12.67
CA GLU A 197 -2.05 -20.23 13.78
C GLU A 197 -3.19 -19.33 14.28
N THR A 198 -3.98 -18.79 13.36
CA THR A 198 -5.15 -17.93 13.65
C THR A 198 -6.26 -18.26 12.65
N PRO A 199 -7.51 -17.77 12.82
CA PRO A 199 -8.56 -18.00 11.82
C PRO A 199 -8.19 -17.55 10.39
N THR A 200 -7.30 -16.56 10.26
CA THR A 200 -6.86 -16.00 8.98
C THR A 200 -5.48 -16.46 8.53
N ARG A 201 -4.67 -17.05 9.44
CA ARG A 201 -3.28 -17.44 9.19
C ARG A 201 -3.05 -18.94 9.31
N SER A 202 -2.43 -19.51 8.27
CA SER A 202 -2.00 -20.92 8.23
C SER A 202 -0.52 -21.05 7.84
N ILE A 203 0.09 -22.18 8.21
CA ILE A 203 1.46 -22.54 7.80
C ILE A 203 1.36 -23.46 6.58
N VAL A 204 1.95 -23.03 5.47
CA VAL A 204 1.92 -23.77 4.20
C VAL A 204 3.14 -24.67 4.06
N LYS A 205 4.32 -24.15 4.41
CA LYS A 205 5.59 -24.86 4.20
C LYS A 205 6.60 -24.50 5.27
N VAL A 206 7.37 -25.49 5.72
CA VAL A 206 8.52 -25.30 6.61
C VAL A 206 9.74 -25.89 5.92
N THR A 207 10.79 -25.09 5.76
CA THR A 207 12.06 -25.52 5.16
C THR A 207 13.18 -25.22 6.13
N THR A 208 13.95 -26.24 6.52
CA THR A 208 15.08 -26.06 7.43
C THR A 208 16.31 -25.59 6.64
N LYS A 209 16.89 -24.44 7.01
CA LYS A 209 18.21 -24.00 6.53
C LYS A 209 19.29 -24.53 7.49
N GLN A 210 20.48 -24.82 6.97
CA GLN A 210 21.62 -25.25 7.78
C GLN A 210 22.07 -24.17 8.78
N LYS A 211 22.70 -24.64 9.86
CA LYS A 211 23.14 -23.90 11.05
C LYS A 211 23.74 -22.53 10.74
N ASP A 212 23.30 -21.54 11.50
CA ASP A 212 23.97 -20.25 11.53
C ASP A 212 25.40 -20.44 12.09
N LYS A 213 26.40 -20.08 11.27
CA LYS A 213 27.83 -20.30 11.56
C LYS A 213 28.29 -19.59 12.84
N LYS A 214 27.53 -18.60 13.34
CA LYS A 214 27.85 -17.84 14.55
C LYS A 214 27.19 -18.37 15.82
N THR A 215 26.03 -19.03 15.72
CA THR A 215 25.22 -19.40 16.91
C THR A 215 24.99 -20.90 17.07
N ASP A 216 25.43 -21.74 16.11
CA ASP A 216 25.20 -23.19 16.04
C ASP A 216 23.71 -23.61 16.07
N LYS A 217 22.79 -22.64 16.02
CA LYS A 217 21.35 -22.84 16.02
C LYS A 217 20.84 -23.14 14.62
N THR A 218 19.84 -24.03 14.55
CA THR A 218 19.17 -24.38 13.31
C THR A 218 18.07 -23.36 13.02
N ILE A 219 18.13 -22.71 11.85
CA ILE A 219 17.13 -21.73 11.40
C ILE A 219 16.14 -22.43 10.46
N GLU A 220 14.86 -22.13 10.62
CA GLU A 220 13.78 -22.58 9.75
C GLU A 220 13.15 -21.41 9.02
N LEU A 221 12.92 -21.61 7.72
CA LEU A 221 12.09 -20.77 6.88
C LEU A 221 10.65 -21.29 6.95
N VAL A 222 9.75 -20.48 7.47
CA VAL A 222 8.33 -20.82 7.57
C VAL A 222 7.55 -19.95 6.61
N THR A 223 6.99 -20.57 5.58
CA THR A 223 6.05 -19.95 4.66
C THR A 223 4.66 -20.00 5.29
N LYS A 224 4.12 -18.82 5.56
CA LYS A 224 2.78 -18.61 6.12
C LYS A 224 1.88 -18.00 5.07
N ARG A 225 0.59 -18.36 5.12
CA ARG A 225 -0.47 -17.79 4.30
C ARG A 225 -1.42 -17.00 5.18
N GLU A 226 -1.61 -15.74 4.85
CA GLU A 226 -2.64 -14.89 5.46
C GLU A 226 -3.80 -14.70 4.47
N SER A 227 -5.02 -14.91 4.95
CA SER A 227 -6.25 -14.73 4.16
C SER A 227 -6.93 -13.43 4.57
N TYR A 228 -7.19 -12.57 3.59
CA TYR A 228 -7.77 -11.25 3.80
C TYR A 228 -9.25 -11.21 3.41
N SER A 229 -9.99 -10.33 4.07
CA SER A 229 -11.40 -10.06 3.79
C SER A 229 -11.55 -8.73 3.04
N PRO A 230 -12.53 -8.60 2.14
CA PRO A 230 -12.78 -7.34 1.45
C PRO A 230 -13.25 -6.26 2.42
N LEU A 231 -13.05 -4.98 2.06
CA LEU A 231 -13.33 -3.82 2.89
C LEU A 231 -14.77 -3.77 3.38
N ILE A 232 -15.74 -4.11 2.50
CA ILE A 232 -17.16 -4.18 2.86
C ILE A 232 -17.38 -5.15 4.02
N LEU A 233 -16.82 -6.35 3.92
CA LEU A 233 -16.97 -7.39 4.93
C LEU A 233 -16.26 -6.99 6.23
N ALA A 234 -15.06 -6.40 6.14
CA ALA A 234 -14.31 -5.93 7.31
C ALA A 234 -15.09 -4.85 8.08
N ASN A 235 -15.77 -3.95 7.36
CA ASN A 235 -16.58 -2.91 7.97
C ASN A 235 -17.83 -3.47 8.66
N THR A 236 -18.55 -4.41 8.04
CA THR A 236 -19.80 -4.98 8.58
C THR A 236 -19.61 -6.13 9.56
N SER A 237 -18.41 -6.71 9.66
CA SER A 237 -18.16 -7.86 10.54
C SER A 237 -18.38 -7.50 12.02
N PRO A 238 -19.17 -8.30 12.77
CA PRO A 238 -19.26 -8.14 14.21
C PRO A 238 -17.92 -8.49 14.87
N LEU A 239 -17.72 -7.99 16.10
CA LEU A 239 -16.62 -8.47 16.91
C LEU A 239 -16.86 -9.94 17.27
N PRO A 240 -15.82 -10.79 17.34
CA PRO A 240 -15.97 -12.17 17.78
C PRO A 240 -16.62 -12.25 19.16
N GLU A 241 -17.37 -13.32 19.43
CA GLU A 241 -18.11 -13.49 20.69
C GLU A 241 -17.23 -13.35 21.93
N ASP A 242 -15.98 -13.82 21.87
CA ASP A 242 -15.03 -13.70 22.96
C ASP A 242 -14.72 -12.24 23.30
N PHE A 243 -14.71 -11.35 22.31
CA PHE A 243 -14.47 -9.92 22.48
C PHE A 243 -15.71 -9.16 22.96
N THR A 244 -16.92 -9.65 22.66
CA THR A 244 -18.16 -9.04 23.15
C THR A 244 -18.49 -9.50 24.57
N ARG A 245 -18.24 -10.78 24.90
CA ARG A 245 -18.54 -11.39 26.19
C ARG A 245 -17.52 -11.06 27.29
N LEU A 246 -16.22 -11.00 26.98
CA LEU A 246 -15.16 -10.81 27.98
C LEU A 246 -14.71 -9.34 28.05
N PRO A 247 -14.97 -8.60 29.16
CA PRO A 247 -14.60 -7.20 29.28
C PRO A 247 -13.10 -6.93 29.07
N ARG A 248 -12.23 -7.87 29.47
CA ARG A 248 -10.78 -7.78 29.28
C ARG A 248 -10.38 -7.83 27.80
N ARG A 249 -11.03 -8.68 27.00
CA ARG A 249 -10.80 -8.77 25.54
C ARG A 249 -11.36 -7.53 24.85
N ARG A 250 -12.53 -7.05 25.26
CA ARG A 250 -13.12 -5.81 24.70
C ARG A 250 -12.21 -4.60 24.85
N LYS A 251 -11.49 -4.47 25.97
CA LYS A 251 -10.50 -3.39 26.19
C LYS A 251 -9.29 -3.44 25.24
N GLN A 252 -9.06 -4.55 24.55
CA GLN A 252 -8.01 -4.68 23.54
C GLN A 252 -8.44 -4.13 22.18
N VAL A 253 -9.74 -3.93 21.94
CA VAL A 253 -10.24 -3.32 20.72
C VAL A 253 -10.02 -1.82 20.81
N THR A 254 -9.30 -1.26 19.84
CA THR A 254 -9.09 0.18 19.77
C THR A 254 -10.43 0.90 19.61
N PRO A 255 -10.72 1.93 20.43
CA PRO A 255 -11.90 2.78 20.24
C PRO A 255 -11.97 3.40 18.83
N LEU A 256 -10.81 3.57 18.17
CA LEU A 256 -10.73 4.12 16.82
C LEU A 256 -11.50 3.29 15.80
N LEU A 257 -11.66 1.98 16.00
CA LEU A 257 -12.46 1.15 15.10
C LEU A 257 -13.91 1.61 15.08
N SER A 258 -14.49 1.91 16.25
CA SER A 258 -15.85 2.44 16.34
C SER A 258 -15.95 3.85 15.77
N CYS A 259 -14.94 4.69 15.99
CA CYS A 259 -14.89 6.04 15.41
C CYS A 259 -14.82 6.01 13.88
N LEU A 260 -13.99 5.15 13.29
CA LEU A 260 -13.89 4.98 11.83
C LEU A 260 -15.19 4.46 11.22
N ARG A 261 -15.82 3.46 11.86
CA ARG A 261 -17.14 2.96 11.44
C ARG A 261 -18.20 4.05 11.47
N ALA A 262 -18.22 4.87 12.52
CA ALA A 262 -19.13 6.00 12.63
C ALA A 262 -18.87 7.06 11.55
N LEU A 263 -17.59 7.33 11.24
CA LEU A 263 -17.19 8.28 10.21
C LEU A 263 -17.60 7.81 8.80
N TRP A 264 -17.33 6.55 8.45
CA TRP A 264 -17.81 5.99 7.18
C TRP A 264 -19.35 5.94 7.11
N GLY A 265 -20.02 5.70 8.24
CA GLY A 265 -21.47 5.81 8.33
C GLY A 265 -21.98 7.23 8.09
N PHE A 266 -21.29 8.24 8.62
CA PHE A 266 -21.58 9.65 8.40
C PHE A 266 -21.41 10.04 6.92
N GLU A 267 -20.26 9.69 6.32
CA GLU A 267 -19.97 9.97 4.90
C GLU A 267 -21.01 9.34 3.97
N LYS A 268 -21.42 8.10 4.26
CA LYS A 268 -22.46 7.41 3.47
C LYS A 268 -23.79 8.17 3.49
N ASN A 269 -24.16 8.74 4.63
CA ASN A 269 -25.44 9.43 4.80
C ASN A 269 -25.41 10.86 4.24
N ILE A 270 -24.30 11.59 4.45
CA ILE A 270 -24.23 13.03 4.22
C ILE A 270 -23.43 13.37 2.95
N ARG A 271 -22.78 12.37 2.33
CA ARG A 271 -21.98 12.47 1.09
C ARG A 271 -20.84 13.51 1.13
N ARG A 272 -20.34 13.81 2.33
CA ARG A 272 -19.15 14.63 2.56
C ARG A 272 -18.47 14.21 3.87
N PRO A 273 -17.15 14.44 4.00
CA PRO A 273 -16.48 14.27 5.28
C PRO A 273 -17.03 15.26 6.33
N PRO A 274 -16.86 14.97 7.62
CA PRO A 274 -17.16 15.92 8.69
C PRO A 274 -16.37 17.23 8.46
N PRO A 275 -16.96 18.41 8.71
CA PRO A 275 -16.23 19.66 8.58
C PRO A 275 -15.05 19.68 9.55
N HIS A 276 -13.87 20.08 9.07
CA HIS A 276 -12.75 20.44 9.93
C HIS A 276 -13.17 21.71 10.69
N LYS A 277 -13.24 21.61 12.02
CA LYS A 277 -13.42 22.77 12.91
C LYS A 277 -12.07 23.29 13.36
#